data_AF-X6EFV8-F1
#
_entry.id   AF-X6EFV8-F1
#
_cell.length_a   1.000
_cell.length_b   1.000
_cell.length_c   1.000
_cell.angle_alpha   90.00
_cell.angle_beta   90.00
_cell.angle_gamma   90.00
#
_symmetry.space_group_name_H-M   'P 1'
#
loop_
_entity.id
_entity.type
_entity.pdbx_description
1 polymer ?
#
loop_
_entity_poly.entity_id
_entity_poly.type
_entity_poly.pdbx_seq_one_letter_code
_entity_poly.pdbx_strand_id
1 'polypeptide(L)'
;MIDADEAATLSSFKALRADIVDPILAEYKGRIVKLMGDGSLVEFNSVVDAVACAVAMQKGVAVHQAGSAPDRRIVLRIGINLGDVVVEGTISSATA
;
A
#
# COMPACT_ATOMS: atom_id res chain seq x y z
N MET A 1 -29.51 -4.90 4.67
CA MET A 1 -28.72 -4.64 5.90
C MET A 1 -27.25 -5.03 5.70
N ILE A 2 -26.94 -6.16 5.04
CA ILE A 2 -25.56 -6.58 4.70
C ILE A 2 -24.90 -5.66 3.66
N ASP A 3 -25.58 -5.34 2.54
CA ASP A 3 -25.01 -4.49 1.48
C ASP A 3 -24.57 -3.09 1.94
N ALA A 4 -25.28 -2.51 2.90
CA ALA A 4 -24.99 -1.15 3.38
C ALA A 4 -23.68 -1.10 4.19
N ASP A 5 -23.39 -2.14 4.96
CA ASP A 5 -22.14 -2.27 5.72
C ASP A 5 -20.95 -2.54 4.78
N GLU A 6 -21.17 -3.32 3.71
CA GLU A 6 -20.15 -3.60 2.70
C GLU A 6 -19.77 -2.34 1.91
N ALA A 7 -20.77 -1.57 1.46
CA ALA A 7 -20.53 -0.31 0.75
C ALA A 7 -19.81 0.74 1.62
N ALA A 8 -20.15 0.82 2.91
CA ALA A 8 -19.50 1.72 3.87
C ALA A 8 -18.04 1.33 4.12
N THR A 9 -17.77 0.03 4.26
CA THR A 9 -16.42 -0.50 4.43
C THR A 9 -15.56 -0.22 3.20
N LEU A 10 -16.09 -0.50 2.00
CA LEU A 10 -15.40 -0.23 0.75
C LEU A 10 -15.09 1.26 0.55
N SER A 11 -16.03 2.14 0.91
CA SER A 11 -15.83 3.59 0.83
C SER A 11 -14.74 4.06 1.79
N SER A 12 -14.72 3.54 3.02
CA SER A 12 -13.70 3.85 4.02
C SER A 12 -12.32 3.37 3.58
N PHE A 13 -12.23 2.18 2.97
CA PHE A 13 -10.98 1.67 2.41
C PHE A 13 -10.46 2.53 1.25
N LYS A 14 -11.33 2.95 0.33
CA LYS A 14 -10.97 3.85 -0.78
C LYS A 14 -10.47 5.20 -0.28
N ALA A 15 -11.13 5.77 0.73
CA ALA A 15 -10.70 7.03 1.35
C ALA A 15 -9.32 6.90 2.00
N LEU A 16 -9.13 5.86 2.84
CA LEU A 16 -7.83 5.59 3.47
C LEU A 16 -6.72 5.44 2.41
N ARG A 17 -7.03 4.75 1.31
CA ARG A 17 -6.09 4.56 0.21
C ARG A 17 -5.70 5.89 -0.46
N ALA A 18 -6.68 6.70 -0.84
CA ALA A 18 -6.44 7.98 -1.52
C ALA A 18 -5.75 9.01 -0.61
N ASP A 19 -6.14 9.07 0.67
CA ASP A 19 -5.71 10.14 1.57
C ASP A 19 -4.37 9.83 2.25
N ILE A 20 -4.04 8.55 2.43
CA ILE A 20 -2.85 8.13 3.20
C ILE A 20 -1.94 7.23 2.37
N VAL A 21 -2.47 6.17 1.76
CA VAL A 21 -1.63 5.14 1.12
C VAL A 21 -0.93 5.68 -0.12
N ASP A 22 -1.69 6.21 -1.08
CA ASP A 22 -1.14 6.67 -2.36
C ASP A 22 -0.14 7.84 -2.20
N PRO A 23 -0.38 8.86 -1.34
CA PRO A 23 0.59 9.93 -1.09
C PRO A 23 1.90 9.44 -0.48
N ILE A 24 1.84 8.55 0.52
CA ILE A 24 3.04 7.99 1.16
C ILE A 24 3.82 7.12 0.16
N LEU A 25 3.13 6.28 -0.63
CA LEU A 25 3.80 5.51 -1.67
C LEU A 25 4.54 6.39 -2.67
N ALA A 26 3.94 7.51 -3.08
CA ALA A 26 4.58 8.47 -3.97
C ALA A 26 5.81 9.15 -3.32
N GLU A 27 5.72 9.56 -2.05
CA GLU A 27 6.81 10.20 -1.30
C GLU A 27 8.06 9.29 -1.23
N TYR A 28 7.86 8.01 -0.94
CA TYR A 28 8.94 7.01 -0.82
C TYR A 28 9.24 6.28 -2.13
N LYS A 29 8.72 6.76 -3.27
CA LYS A 29 9.00 6.22 -4.61
C LYS A 29 8.68 4.72 -4.75
N GLY A 30 7.66 4.25 -4.03
CA GLY A 30 7.16 2.89 -4.14
C GLY A 30 6.39 2.69 -5.45
N ARG A 31 6.66 1.60 -6.15
CA ARG A 31 5.92 1.23 -7.37
C ARG A 31 5.01 0.05 -7.10
N ILE A 32 3.71 0.22 -7.33
CA ILE A 32 2.75 -0.89 -7.22
C ILE A 32 2.99 -1.83 -8.40
N VAL A 33 3.38 -3.07 -8.10
CA VAL A 33 3.58 -4.12 -9.11
C VAL A 33 2.35 -4.99 -9.27
N LYS A 34 1.52 -5.10 -8.22
CA LYS A 34 0.28 -5.88 -8.26
C LYS A 34 -0.74 -5.41 -7.23
N LEU A 35 -2.00 -5.36 -7.65
CA LEU A 35 -3.14 -5.20 -6.74
C LEU A 35 -3.74 -6.59 -6.43
N MET A 36 -4.14 -6.81 -5.19
CA MET A 36 -4.67 -8.09 -4.70
C MET A 36 -5.87 -7.84 -3.78
N GLY A 37 -7.05 -7.58 -4.36
CA GLY A 37 -8.25 -7.25 -3.58
C GLY A 37 -8.05 -5.96 -2.78
N ASP A 38 -7.92 -6.08 -1.46
CA ASP A 38 -7.63 -5.01 -0.50
C ASP A 38 -6.12 -4.82 -0.22
N GLY A 39 -5.27 -5.67 -0.80
CA GLY A 39 -3.81 -5.60 -0.69
C GLY A 39 -3.13 -5.00 -1.93
N SER A 40 -1.89 -4.56 -1.75
CA SER A 40 -0.99 -4.20 -2.85
C SER A 40 0.41 -4.73 -2.61
N LEU A 41 1.01 -5.28 -3.65
CA LEU A 41 2.44 -5.58 -3.69
C LEU A 41 3.16 -4.37 -4.27
N VAL A 42 4.10 -3.84 -3.52
CA VAL A 42 4.86 -2.64 -3.86
C VAL A 42 6.34 -2.97 -3.81
N GLU A 43 7.06 -2.56 -4.85
CA GLU A 43 8.52 -2.65 -4.88
C GLU A 43 9.15 -1.28 -4.59
N PHE A 44 10.39 -1.33 -4.11
CA PHE A 44 11.22 -0.17 -3.85
C PHE A 44 12.65 -0.47 -4.32
N ASN A 45 13.32 0.54 -4.87
CA ASN A 45 14.75 0.44 -5.25
C ASN A 45 15.70 0.58 -4.04
N SER A 46 15.15 0.80 -2.84
CA SER A 46 15.89 1.03 -1.59
C SER A 46 15.17 0.34 -0.44
N VAL A 47 15.89 -0.49 0.30
CA VAL A 47 15.37 -1.12 1.53
C VAL A 47 15.03 -0.08 2.58
N VAL A 48 15.82 1.00 2.65
CA VAL A 48 15.57 2.11 3.56
C VAL A 48 14.24 2.79 3.24
N ASP A 49 13.95 3.03 1.95
CA ASP A 49 12.71 3.65 1.51
C ASP A 49 11.50 2.74 1.80
N ALA A 50 11.64 1.43 1.57
CA ALA A 50 10.60 0.45 1.88
C ALA A 50 10.23 0.45 3.38
N VAL A 51 11.24 0.42 4.25
CA VAL A 51 11.03 0.42 5.71
C VAL A 51 10.48 1.76 6.18
N ALA A 52 11.01 2.88 5.69
CA ALA A 52 10.53 4.22 6.04
C ALA A 52 9.07 4.42 5.59
N CYS A 53 8.75 4.00 4.37
CA CYS A 53 7.39 3.99 3.84
C CYS A 53 6.44 3.19 4.75
N ALA A 54 6.82 1.98 5.17
CA ALA A 54 5.98 1.15 6.02
C ALA A 54 5.72 1.79 7.39
N VAL A 55 6.74 2.41 8.00
CA VAL A 55 6.59 3.13 9.27
C VAL A 55 5.71 4.36 9.11
N ALA A 56 5.92 5.15 8.06
CA ALA A 56 5.11 6.31 7.73
C ALA A 56 3.64 5.91 7.52
N MET A 57 3.41 4.82 6.78
CA MET A 57 2.09 4.25 6.53
C MET A 57 1.36 3.89 7.82
N GLN A 58 2.00 3.10 8.70
CA GLN A 58 1.40 2.70 9.97
C GLN A 58 1.03 3.90 10.85
N LYS A 59 1.92 4.90 10.92
CA LYS A 59 1.65 6.14 11.67
C LYS A 59 0.53 6.96 11.05
N GLY A 60 0.55 7.15 9.74
CA GLY A 60 -0.44 7.92 8.99
C GLY A 60 -1.83 7.32 9.13
N VAL A 61 -1.96 6.01 8.99
CA VAL A 61 -3.23 5.28 9.17
C VAL A 61 -3.75 5.43 10.60
N ALA A 62 -2.88 5.32 11.62
CA ALA A 62 -3.28 5.48 13.01
C ALA A 62 -3.77 6.90 13.32
N VAL A 63 -3.08 7.93 12.81
CA VAL A 63 -3.47 9.33 12.99
C VAL A 63 -4.78 9.63 12.27
N HIS A 64 -4.91 9.22 11.01
CA HIS A 64 -6.11 9.45 10.20
C HIS A 64 -7.37 8.85 10.83
N GLN A 65 -7.23 7.75 11.57
CA GLN A 65 -8.35 7.04 12.20
C GLN A 65 -8.46 7.27 13.72
N ALA A 66 -7.75 8.25 14.28
CA ALA A 66 -7.76 8.51 15.72
C ALA A 66 -9.17 8.85 16.27
N GLY A 67 -10.01 9.51 15.46
CA GLY A 67 -11.41 9.83 15.80
C GLY A 67 -12.43 8.72 15.51
N SER A 68 -12.02 7.64 14.83
CA SER A 68 -12.93 6.55 14.45
C SER A 68 -13.17 5.59 15.61
N ALA A 69 -14.40 5.07 15.69
CA ALA A 69 -14.76 4.00 16.61
C ALA A 69 -13.89 2.75 16.36
N PRO A 70 -13.41 2.04 17.39
CA PRO A 70 -12.44 0.94 17.23
C PRO A 70 -12.87 -0.16 16.25
N ASP A 71 -14.15 -0.49 16.22
CA ASP A 71 -14.79 -1.48 15.35
C ASP A 71 -14.87 -1.05 13.88
N ARG A 72 -14.67 0.24 13.59
CA ARG A 72 -14.66 0.82 12.24
C ARG A 72 -13.25 1.12 11.71
N ARG A 73 -12.21 0.87 12.50
CA ARG A 73 -10.83 1.16 12.09
C ARG A 73 -10.33 0.07 11.15
N ILE A 74 -9.79 0.50 10.02
CA ILE A 74 -9.09 -0.37 9.08
C ILE A 74 -7.66 -0.57 9.57
N VAL A 75 -7.24 -1.82 9.73
CA VAL A 75 -5.88 -2.18 10.15
C VAL A 75 -5.09 -2.68 8.95
N LEU A 76 -4.00 -2.01 8.61
CA LEU A 76 -3.08 -2.46 7.57
C LEU A 76 -1.97 -3.31 8.17
N ARG A 77 -1.70 -4.47 7.56
CA ARG A 77 -0.53 -5.30 7.88
C ARG A 77 0.48 -5.16 6.75
N ILE A 78 1.75 -4.96 7.11
CA ILE A 78 2.83 -4.73 6.14
C ILE A 78 3.92 -5.77 6.39
N GLY A 79 4.27 -6.51 5.34
CA GLY A 79 5.45 -7.38 5.29
C GLY A 79 6.48 -6.78 4.36
N ILE A 80 7.76 -6.86 4.74
CA ILE A 80 8.89 -6.41 3.93
C ILE A 80 9.81 -7.62 3.75
N ASN A 81 10.22 -7.86 2.50
CA ASN A 81 11.20 -8.87 2.15
C ASN A 81 12.25 -8.26 1.21
N LEU A 82 13.49 -8.72 1.33
CA LEU A 82 14.59 -8.39 0.42
C LEU A 82 15.03 -9.66 -0.32
N GLY A 83 15.16 -9.57 -1.63
CA GLY A 83 15.69 -10.65 -2.45
C GLY A 83 15.72 -10.23 -3.90
N ASP A 84 16.39 -11.04 -4.72
CA ASP A 84 16.41 -10.83 -6.16
C ASP A 84 15.01 -11.06 -6.74
N VAL A 85 14.53 -10.09 -7.53
CA VAL A 85 13.23 -10.15 -8.18
C VAL A 85 13.45 -10.32 -9.67
N VAL A 86 12.86 -11.37 -10.25
CA VAL A 86 12.82 -11.55 -11.71
C VAL A 86 11.65 -10.74 -12.25
N VAL A 87 11.95 -9.73 -13.06
CA VAL A 87 10.94 -8.96 -13.80
C VAL A 87 10.77 -9.61 -15.17
N GLU A 88 9.58 -10.10 -15.47
CA GLU A 88 9.26 -10.64 -16.79
C GLU A 88 8.96 -9.47 -17.75
N GLY A 89 9.98 -9.02 -18.50
CA GLY A 89 9.88 -7.89 -19.44
C GLY A 89 11.14 -7.71 -20.30
N THR A 90 10.96 -7.87 -21.61
CA THR A 90 11.86 -7.72 -22.78
C THR A 90 13.36 -7.56 -22.53
N ILE A 91 14.12 -8.62 -22.85
CA ILE A 91 15.54 -8.52 -23.21
C ILE A 91 15.62 -7.63 -24.46
N SER A 92 16.10 -6.39 -24.33
CA SER A 92 16.55 -5.65 -25.50
C SER A 92 17.88 -6.24 -25.93
N SER A 93 17.85 -7.22 -26.85
CA SER A 93 19.04 -7.61 -27.59
C SER A 93 19.37 -6.48 -28.57
N ALA A 94 20.08 -5.46 -28.10
CA ALA A 94 20.86 -4.60 -28.96
C ALA A 94 22.13 -5.37 -29.35
N THR A 95 22.02 -6.28 -30.31
CA THR A 95 23.16 -6.75 -31.08
C THR A 95 23.51 -5.68 -32.10
N ALA A 96 24.70 -5.10 -31.90
CA ALA A 96 25.46 -4.35 -32.90
C ALA A 96 25.88 -5.25 -34.07
#